data_AF-A0A4Z1JCI5-F1
#
_entry.id   AF-A0A4Z1JCI5-F1
#
_cell.length_a   1.000
_cell.length_b   1.000
_cell.length_c   1.000
_cell.angle_alpha   90.00
_cell.angle_beta   90.00
_cell.angle_gamma   90.00
#
_symmetry.space_group_name_H-M   'P 1'
#
loop_
_entity.id
_entity.type
_entity.pdbx_description
1 polymer ?
#
loop_
_entity_poly.entity_id
_entity_poly.type
_entity_poly.pdbx_seq_one_letter_code
_entity_poly.pdbx_strand_id
1 'polypeptide(L)'
;MYIVGTWESPAHHERFLPSVENLGLFDLLRGEVVLGVGIGETVEGRGIRMWHLEGDALSSLRTGVDEGIGEEDAKKKSPFSAPIISCNRHYISSHNREGFSAKFNEVKHTSENETKEYEIEGGWRIEKEAEDKEEWVMFCGWESVEKHMAFSKKESFKEWKGIVDWVEGFEVRHLRLIEGL
;
A
#
# COMPACT_ATOMS: atom_id res chain seq x y z
N MET A 1 -6.70 8.10 9.14
CA MET A 1 -7.14 8.27 7.74
C MET A 1 -5.94 8.08 6.82
N TYR A 2 -6.13 7.48 5.64
CA TYR A 2 -5.12 7.39 4.59
C TYR A 2 -5.63 8.14 3.37
N ILE A 3 -4.78 8.98 2.79
CA ILE A 3 -5.01 9.60 1.48
C ILE A 3 -3.97 8.98 0.56
N VAL A 4 -4.43 8.32 -0.50
CA VAL A 4 -3.56 7.68 -1.49
C VAL A 4 -3.76 8.42 -2.80
N GLY A 5 -2.67 8.86 -3.40
CA GLY A 5 -2.67 9.60 -4.65
C GLY A 5 -1.43 9.23 -5.47
N THR A 6 -1.37 9.74 -6.69
CA THR A 6 -0.26 9.49 -7.61
C THR A 6 0.29 10.77 -8.18
N TRP A 7 1.61 10.81 -8.29
CA TRP A 7 2.35 11.93 -8.83
C TRP A 7 3.44 11.41 -9.76
N GLU A 8 3.81 12.21 -10.76
CA GLU A 8 4.93 11.90 -11.67
C GLU A 8 6.27 11.68 -10.94
N SER A 9 6.46 12.31 -9.78
CA SER A 9 7.63 12.16 -8.93
C SER A 9 7.35 12.71 -7.52
N PRO A 10 8.17 12.37 -6.50
CA PRO A 10 8.11 13.02 -5.19
C PRO A 10 8.20 14.55 -5.27
N ALA A 11 9.10 15.08 -6.12
CA ALA A 11 9.23 16.51 -6.34
C ALA A 11 7.97 17.16 -6.95
N HIS A 12 7.20 16.42 -7.74
CA HIS A 12 5.91 16.91 -8.22
C HIS A 12 4.87 17.00 -7.09
N HIS A 13 4.83 16.01 -6.20
CA HIS A 13 3.99 16.06 -5.00
C HIS A 13 4.39 17.22 -4.08
N GLU A 14 5.68 17.45 -3.84
CA GLU A 14 6.16 18.57 -3.02
C GLU A 14 5.70 19.93 -3.55
N ARG A 15 5.67 20.12 -4.87
CA ARG A 15 5.11 21.33 -5.50
C ARG A 15 3.60 21.44 -5.37
N PHE A 16 2.90 20.31 -5.24
CA PHE A 16 1.45 20.28 -5.00
C PHE A 16 1.10 20.58 -3.55
N LEU A 17 1.96 20.26 -2.57
CA LEU A 17 1.67 20.48 -1.14
C LEU A 17 1.21 21.90 -0.78
N PRO A 18 1.84 22.99 -1.27
CA PRO A 18 1.39 24.35 -0.98
C PRO A 18 0.28 24.86 -1.91
N SER A 19 -0.27 24.03 -2.80
CA SER A 19 -1.32 24.44 -3.75
C SER A 19 -2.63 24.81 -3.06
N VAL A 20 -3.44 25.67 -3.69
CA VAL A 20 -4.76 26.08 -3.17
C VAL A 20 -5.67 24.87 -3.04
N GLU A 21 -5.58 23.94 -3.97
CA GLU A 21 -6.33 22.68 -4.01
C GLU A 21 -6.02 21.82 -2.78
N ASN A 22 -4.74 21.58 -2.49
CA ASN A 22 -4.33 20.78 -1.33
C ASN A 22 -4.66 21.47 0.00
N LEU A 23 -4.50 22.79 0.08
CA LEU A 23 -4.90 23.57 1.25
C LEU A 23 -6.42 23.53 1.47
N GLY A 24 -7.23 23.54 0.40
CA GLY A 24 -8.67 23.36 0.45
C GLY A 24 -9.06 21.98 0.98
N LEU A 25 -8.38 20.92 0.53
CA LEU A 25 -8.57 19.56 1.06
C LEU A 25 -8.28 19.50 2.57
N PHE A 26 -7.17 20.09 3.02
CA PHE A 26 -6.85 20.12 4.45
C PHE A 26 -7.81 20.95 5.28
N ASP A 27 -8.44 21.97 4.70
CA ASP A 27 -9.49 22.73 5.38
C ASP A 27 -10.73 21.87 5.67
N LEU A 28 -11.14 21.04 4.70
CA LEU A 28 -12.22 20.06 4.89
C LEU A 28 -11.90 19.03 5.99
N LEU A 29 -10.61 18.74 6.19
CA LEU A 29 -10.11 17.73 7.14
C LEU A 29 -9.63 18.33 8.46
N ARG A 30 -9.80 19.64 8.69
CA ARG A 30 -9.25 20.37 9.85
C ARG A 30 -9.68 19.84 11.21
N GLY A 31 -10.83 19.16 11.29
CA GLY A 31 -11.31 18.49 12.51
C GLY A 31 -10.63 17.14 12.80
N GLU A 32 -10.06 16.50 11.77
CA GLU A 32 -9.49 15.15 11.81
C GLU A 32 -7.95 15.16 11.79
N VAL A 33 -7.34 16.29 11.44
CA VAL A 33 -5.90 16.43 11.20
C VAL A 33 -5.36 17.70 11.86
N VAL A 34 -4.23 17.61 12.57
CA VAL A 34 -3.52 18.78 13.11
C VAL A 34 -2.44 19.22 12.13
N LEU A 35 -2.68 20.34 11.46
CA LEU A 35 -1.69 21.03 10.62
C LEU A 35 -0.78 21.88 11.51
N GLY A 36 0.55 21.73 11.39
CA GLY A 36 1.49 22.63 12.06
C GLY A 36 2.69 21.98 12.75
N VAL A 37 2.84 20.67 12.67
CA VAL A 37 4.08 19.97 13.02
C VAL A 37 4.82 19.64 11.72
N GLY A 38 6.14 19.71 11.71
CA GLY A 38 6.95 19.48 10.50
C GLY A 38 6.58 18.16 9.81
N ILE A 39 6.92 18.02 8.52
CA ILE A 39 6.75 16.76 7.79
C ILE A 39 7.40 15.64 8.63
N GLY A 40 6.59 14.71 9.16
CA GLY A 40 7.05 13.61 10.01
C GLY A 40 6.91 13.80 11.52
N GLU A 41 6.61 15.00 12.03
CA GLU A 41 6.37 15.23 13.45
C GLU A 41 4.89 14.95 13.78
N THR A 42 4.65 14.19 14.85
CA THR A 42 3.29 13.91 15.33
C THR A 42 3.13 14.49 16.74
N VAL A 43 2.23 15.47 16.91
CA VAL A 43 1.72 15.84 18.23
C VAL A 43 0.52 14.94 18.52
N GLU A 44 0.60 14.14 19.58
CA GLU A 44 -0.50 13.25 20.03
C GLU A 44 -1.06 12.33 18.92
N GLY A 45 -0.22 11.93 17.96
CA GLY A 45 -0.63 11.08 16.83
C GLY A 45 -1.48 11.75 15.76
N ARG A 46 -1.65 13.09 15.80
CA ARG A 46 -2.48 13.86 14.85
C ARG A 46 -1.69 14.57 13.74
N GLY A 47 -0.37 14.38 13.70
CA GLY A 47 0.47 14.92 12.63
C GLY A 47 0.31 14.15 11.31
N ILE A 48 0.58 14.82 10.19
CA ILE A 48 0.53 14.21 8.86
C ILE A 48 1.87 13.55 8.58
N ARG A 49 1.85 12.27 8.21
CA ARG A 49 3.00 11.57 7.64
C ARG A 49 2.76 11.34 6.17
N MET A 50 3.75 11.70 5.37
CA MET A 50 3.75 11.55 3.92
C MET A 50 4.96 10.71 3.54
N TRP A 51 4.77 9.82 2.58
CA TRP A 51 5.80 9.03 1.95
C TRP A 51 5.31 8.58 0.58
N HIS A 52 6.24 8.26 -0.29
CA HIS A 52 6.01 7.80 -1.64
C HIS A 52 6.42 6.35 -1.79
N LEU A 53 5.85 5.71 -2.80
CA LEU A 53 6.29 4.40 -3.26
C LEU A 53 6.99 4.54 -4.61
N GLU A 54 8.02 3.73 -4.82
CA GLU A 54 8.54 3.43 -6.13
C GLU A 54 7.48 2.63 -6.90
N GLY A 55 6.90 3.25 -7.93
CA GLY A 55 5.87 2.65 -8.75
C GLY A 55 4.49 3.27 -8.53
N ASP A 56 3.54 2.79 -9.32
CA ASP A 56 2.17 3.28 -9.35
C ASP A 56 1.22 2.25 -8.76
N ALA A 57 1.03 2.32 -7.44
CA ALA A 57 0.10 1.45 -6.70
C ALA A 57 -1.38 1.86 -6.87
N LEU A 58 -1.71 2.65 -7.90
CA LEU A 58 -3.08 2.92 -8.34
C LEU A 58 -3.23 2.72 -9.86
N SER A 59 -2.26 2.07 -10.52
CA SER A 59 -2.27 1.93 -11.99
C SER A 59 -3.50 1.20 -12.46
N SER A 60 -3.86 0.12 -11.77
CA SER A 60 -4.99 -0.75 -12.16
C SER A 60 -6.34 -0.08 -11.87
N LEU A 61 -6.38 0.86 -10.92
CA LEU A 61 -7.55 1.70 -10.68
C LEU A 61 -7.73 2.75 -11.77
N ARG A 62 -6.64 3.44 -12.17
CA ARG A 62 -6.72 4.58 -13.12
C ARG A 62 -6.87 4.15 -14.57
N THR A 63 -6.22 3.07 -14.94
CA THR A 63 -6.24 2.62 -16.32
C THR A 63 -7.67 2.20 -16.69
N GLY A 64 -8.45 1.58 -15.80
CA GLY A 64 -9.79 1.09 -16.15
C GLY A 64 -9.78 0.31 -17.47
N VAL A 65 -8.62 -0.26 -17.85
CA VAL A 65 -8.36 -0.67 -19.23
C VAL A 65 -9.06 -1.99 -19.46
N ASP A 66 -10.22 -1.84 -20.08
CA ASP A 66 -10.98 -2.85 -20.81
C ASP A 66 -10.22 -3.40 -22.04
N GLU A 67 -8.99 -2.96 -22.34
CA GLU A 67 -8.18 -3.54 -23.41
C GLU A 67 -7.44 -4.79 -22.93
N GLY A 68 -8.10 -5.94 -23.16
CA GLY A 68 -7.51 -7.25 -22.94
C GLY A 68 -6.42 -7.49 -23.97
N ILE A 69 -5.22 -7.78 -23.49
CA ILE A 69 -4.23 -8.49 -24.29
C ILE A 69 -4.18 -9.91 -23.74
N GLY A 70 -5.05 -10.77 -24.28
CA GLY A 70 -5.07 -12.22 -24.01
C GLY A 70 -6.44 -12.75 -23.59
N GLU A 71 -6.94 -13.73 -24.33
CA GLU A 71 -8.09 -14.55 -23.92
C GLU A 71 -7.69 -15.46 -22.74
N GLU A 72 -8.60 -15.55 -21.74
CA GLU A 72 -8.67 -16.49 -20.60
C GLU A 72 -8.12 -16.12 -19.20
N ASP A 73 -7.34 -15.06 -19.01
CA ASP A 73 -7.06 -14.57 -17.65
C ASP A 73 -8.10 -13.52 -17.24
N ALA A 74 -9.00 -13.87 -16.31
CA ALA A 74 -9.96 -12.92 -15.75
C ALA A 74 -9.22 -11.70 -15.18
N LYS A 75 -9.37 -10.54 -15.82
CA LYS A 75 -8.75 -9.29 -15.38
C LYS A 75 -9.06 -9.05 -13.91
N LYS A 76 -8.01 -8.94 -13.10
CA LYS A 76 -8.12 -8.64 -11.68
C LYS A 76 -8.41 -7.15 -11.49
N LYS A 77 -9.21 -6.83 -10.49
CA LYS A 77 -9.58 -5.47 -10.10
C LYS A 77 -8.48 -4.88 -9.20
N SER A 78 -8.39 -3.56 -9.15
CA SER A 78 -7.53 -2.89 -8.16
C SER A 78 -7.97 -3.26 -6.73
N PRO A 79 -7.05 -3.52 -5.78
CA PRO A 79 -7.37 -3.73 -4.37
C PRO A 79 -8.16 -2.55 -3.78
N PHE A 80 -8.01 -1.33 -4.30
CA PHE A 80 -8.76 -0.16 -3.85
C PHE A 80 -10.24 -0.17 -4.21
N SER A 81 -10.70 -1.13 -5.03
CA SER A 81 -12.13 -1.38 -5.28
C SER A 81 -12.75 -2.41 -4.31
N ALA A 82 -11.94 -3.02 -3.44
CA ALA A 82 -12.40 -4.03 -2.50
C ALA A 82 -13.14 -3.44 -1.29
N PRO A 83 -14.06 -4.19 -0.66
CA PRO A 83 -14.70 -3.78 0.60
C PRO A 83 -13.70 -3.50 1.72
N ILE A 84 -12.64 -4.32 1.81
CA ILE A 84 -11.54 -4.19 2.76
C ILE A 84 -10.22 -4.22 2.01
N ILE A 85 -9.31 -3.32 2.36
CA ILE A 85 -7.94 -3.28 1.83
C ILE A 85 -6.98 -3.61 2.97
N SER A 86 -6.15 -4.64 2.84
CA SER A 86 -5.01 -4.80 3.73
C SER A 86 -3.85 -3.96 3.22
N CYS A 87 -3.36 -3.02 4.02
CA CYS A 87 -2.11 -2.31 3.82
C CYS A 87 -1.05 -2.97 4.70
N ASN A 88 -0.11 -3.66 4.05
CA ASN A 88 0.94 -4.43 4.69
C ASN A 88 2.26 -3.70 4.47
N ARG A 89 3.05 -3.56 5.54
CA ARG A 89 4.38 -2.97 5.47
C ARG A 89 5.39 -3.97 6.00
N HIS A 90 6.34 -4.34 5.16
CA HIS A 90 7.42 -5.26 5.47
C HIS A 90 8.67 -4.43 5.75
N TYR A 91 9.30 -4.64 6.90
CA TYR A 91 10.57 -4.00 7.23
C TYR A 91 11.69 -4.94 6.86
N ILE A 92 12.57 -4.52 5.96
CA ILE A 92 13.65 -5.32 5.42
C ILE A 92 14.96 -4.60 5.72
N SER A 93 16.01 -5.36 5.99
CA SER A 93 17.35 -4.78 6.09
C SER A 93 17.79 -4.21 4.74
N SER A 94 18.46 -3.06 4.73
CA SER A 94 18.98 -2.40 3.53
C SER A 94 19.84 -3.29 2.62
N HIS A 95 20.57 -4.25 3.18
CA HIS A 95 21.40 -5.17 2.40
C HIS A 95 20.61 -6.29 1.71
N ASN A 96 19.29 -6.40 1.94
CA ASN A 96 18.50 -7.55 1.52
C ASN A 96 17.29 -7.24 0.64
N ARG A 97 17.24 -6.03 0.07
CA ARG A 97 16.16 -5.60 -0.83
C ARG A 97 15.95 -6.52 -2.03
N GLU A 98 17.04 -6.91 -2.70
CA GLU A 98 17.00 -7.78 -3.88
C GLU A 98 16.53 -9.19 -3.53
N GLY A 99 17.05 -9.74 -2.43
CA GLY A 99 16.67 -11.06 -1.95
C GLY A 99 15.19 -11.14 -1.55
N PHE A 100 14.69 -10.12 -0.85
CA PHE A 100 13.26 -9.97 -0.59
C PHE A 100 12.45 -9.88 -1.88
N SER A 101 12.86 -9.06 -2.86
CA SER A 101 12.14 -8.91 -4.13
C SER A 101 12.04 -10.24 -4.88
N ALA A 102 13.12 -11.01 -4.91
CA ALA A 102 13.14 -12.34 -5.55
C ALA A 102 12.18 -13.29 -4.83
N LYS A 103 12.26 -13.37 -3.50
CA LYS A 103 11.40 -14.26 -2.72
C LYS A 103 9.92 -13.86 -2.79
N PHE A 104 9.63 -12.56 -2.74
CA PHE A 104 8.28 -12.04 -2.90
C PHE A 104 7.69 -12.45 -4.24
N ASN A 105 8.43 -12.26 -5.35
CA ASN A 105 7.96 -12.66 -6.67
C ASN A 105 7.77 -14.17 -6.82
N GLU A 106 8.57 -14.98 -6.13
CA GLU A 106 8.40 -16.43 -6.07
C GLU A 106 7.07 -16.81 -5.42
N VAL A 107 6.74 -16.23 -4.26
CA VAL A 107 5.60 -16.68 -3.43
C VAL A 107 4.33 -15.83 -3.54
N LYS A 108 4.35 -14.70 -4.26
CA LYS A 108 3.18 -13.80 -4.37
C LYS A 108 1.92 -14.45 -4.90
N HIS A 109 2.09 -15.48 -5.73
CA HIS A 109 0.99 -16.26 -6.30
C HIS A 109 0.09 -16.88 -5.20
N THR A 110 0.64 -17.20 -4.02
CA THR A 110 -0.13 -17.74 -2.89
C THR A 110 -1.19 -16.77 -2.38
N SER A 111 -0.83 -15.49 -2.30
CA SER A 111 -1.76 -14.40 -1.93
C SER A 111 -2.70 -14.08 -3.09
N GLU A 112 -2.19 -14.06 -4.32
CA GLU A 112 -3.00 -13.81 -5.53
C GLU A 112 -4.13 -14.84 -5.74
N ASN A 113 -3.88 -16.10 -5.38
CA ASN A 113 -4.88 -17.18 -5.44
C ASN A 113 -5.99 -17.02 -4.40
N GLU A 114 -5.73 -16.25 -3.34
CA GLU A 114 -6.66 -16.01 -2.23
C GLU A 114 -7.47 -14.74 -2.42
N THR A 115 -6.84 -13.69 -2.94
CA THR A 115 -7.52 -12.43 -3.29
C THR A 115 -8.34 -12.57 -4.57
N LYS A 116 -8.06 -13.58 -5.41
CA LYS A 116 -8.75 -14.01 -6.64
C LYS A 116 -9.06 -12.89 -7.62
N GLU A 117 -10.07 -12.10 -7.29
CA GLU A 117 -10.59 -11.01 -8.08
C GLU A 117 -9.79 -9.71 -7.93
N TYR A 118 -8.93 -9.60 -6.92
CA TYR A 118 -8.11 -8.40 -6.69
C TYR A 118 -6.63 -8.63 -6.99
N GLU A 119 -6.01 -7.64 -7.64
CA GLU A 119 -4.56 -7.54 -7.78
C GLU A 119 -3.88 -7.28 -6.44
N ILE A 120 -2.57 -7.54 -6.42
CA ILE A 120 -1.67 -7.10 -5.36
C ILE A 120 -0.90 -5.91 -5.93
N GLU A 121 -1.14 -4.72 -5.37
CA GLU A 121 -0.46 -3.49 -5.75
C GLU A 121 0.51 -3.07 -4.64
N GLY A 122 1.65 -2.46 -4.96
CA GLY A 122 2.65 -2.12 -3.95
C GLY A 122 3.92 -1.53 -4.52
N GLY A 123 4.83 -1.13 -3.64
CA GLY A 123 6.08 -0.48 -4.00
C GLY A 123 7.05 -0.36 -2.83
N TRP A 124 8.30 -0.04 -3.17
CA TRP A 124 9.34 0.29 -2.20
C TRP A 124 9.14 1.70 -1.69
N ARG A 125 9.20 1.92 -0.39
CA ARG A 125 9.07 3.26 0.19
C ARG A 125 10.32 4.09 -0.11
N ILE A 126 10.12 5.31 -0.60
CA ILE A 126 11.21 6.25 -0.92
C ILE A 126 11.74 6.89 0.37
N GLU A 127 10.85 7.51 1.16
CA GLU A 127 11.21 8.15 2.44
C GLU A 127 11.16 7.13 3.58
N LYS A 128 12.25 6.39 3.76
CA LYS A 128 12.43 5.33 4.77
C LYS A 128 12.38 5.85 6.21
N GLU A 129 11.97 5.02 7.17
CA GLU A 129 12.05 5.36 8.61
C GLU A 129 13.48 5.41 9.16
N ALA A 130 14.40 4.63 8.58
CA ALA A 130 15.81 4.59 8.96
C ALA A 130 16.68 4.27 7.73
N GLU A 131 17.90 4.81 7.68
CA GLU A 131 18.82 4.62 6.54
C GLU A 131 19.20 3.16 6.31
N ASP A 132 19.28 2.37 7.37
CA ASP A 132 19.64 0.95 7.34
C ASP A 132 18.45 0.03 7.01
N LYS A 133 17.26 0.59 6.76
CA LYS A 133 16.04 -0.16 6.46
C LYS A 133 15.49 0.13 5.07
N GLU A 134 14.83 -0.88 4.53
CA GLU A 134 13.99 -0.84 3.35
C GLU A 134 12.56 -1.20 3.78
N GLU A 135 11.57 -0.61 3.12
CA GLU A 135 10.17 -0.86 3.43
C GLU A 135 9.41 -1.20 2.15
N TRP A 136 8.86 -2.42 2.08
CA TRP A 136 7.94 -2.80 1.00
C TRP A 136 6.50 -2.66 1.49
N VAL A 137 5.73 -1.78 0.85
CA VAL A 137 4.31 -1.57 1.13
C VAL A 137 3.48 -2.30 0.08
N MET A 138 2.47 -3.04 0.54
CA MET A 138 1.61 -3.87 -0.29
C MET A 138 0.14 -3.69 0.10
N PHE A 139 -0.70 -3.46 -0.90
CA PHE A 139 -2.15 -3.39 -0.83
C PHE A 139 -2.78 -4.66 -1.41
N CYS A 140 -3.71 -5.26 -0.67
CA CYS A 140 -4.48 -6.41 -1.15
C CYS A 140 -5.96 -6.21 -0.85
N GLY A 141 -6.83 -6.58 -1.79
CA GLY A 141 -8.27 -6.51 -1.65
C GLY A 141 -8.86 -7.77 -0.99
N TRP A 142 -9.83 -7.58 -0.10
CA TRP A 142 -10.49 -8.64 0.65
C TRP A 142 -12.00 -8.38 0.78
N GLU A 143 -12.78 -9.45 0.82
CA GLU A 143 -14.22 -9.39 1.17
C GLU A 143 -14.44 -8.90 2.60
N SER A 144 -13.58 -9.32 3.54
CA SER A 144 -13.66 -8.95 4.95
C SER A 144 -12.31 -9.10 5.67
N VAL A 145 -12.20 -8.51 6.86
CA VAL A 145 -11.02 -8.67 7.74
C VAL A 145 -10.83 -10.14 8.11
N GLU A 146 -11.90 -10.85 8.43
CA GLU A 146 -11.88 -12.26 8.84
C GLU A 146 -11.35 -13.16 7.73
N LYS A 147 -11.66 -12.86 6.46
CA LYS A 147 -11.12 -13.60 5.31
C LYS A 147 -9.61 -13.44 5.18
N HIS A 148 -9.10 -12.21 5.31
CA HIS A 148 -7.66 -11.97 5.37
C HIS A 148 -7.02 -12.73 6.54
N MET A 149 -7.59 -12.63 7.74
CA MET A 149 -7.05 -13.31 8.92
C MET A 149 -7.11 -14.84 8.78
N ALA A 150 -8.13 -15.39 8.12
CA ALA A 150 -8.24 -16.82 7.85
C ALA A 150 -7.17 -17.32 6.88
N PHE A 151 -6.69 -16.49 5.93
CA PHE A 151 -5.58 -16.86 5.05
C PHE A 151 -4.34 -17.26 5.85
N SER A 152 -3.99 -16.54 6.91
CA SER A 152 -2.84 -16.86 7.78
C SER A 152 -2.85 -18.26 8.42
N LYS A 153 -4.02 -18.93 8.41
CA LYS A 153 -4.23 -20.26 8.98
C LYS A 153 -4.21 -21.38 7.93
N LYS A 154 -4.12 -21.04 6.64
CA LYS A 154 -4.15 -22.02 5.54
C LYS A 154 -2.79 -22.66 5.31
N GLU A 155 -2.78 -23.82 4.67
CA GLU A 155 -1.53 -24.48 4.28
C GLU A 155 -0.75 -23.68 3.24
N SER A 156 -1.43 -23.04 2.28
CA SER A 156 -0.81 -22.13 1.30
C SER A 156 -0.06 -20.97 1.95
N PHE A 157 -0.46 -20.56 3.16
CA PHE A 157 0.25 -19.53 3.91
C PHE A 157 1.62 -19.98 4.42
N LYS A 158 1.89 -21.30 4.51
CA LYS A 158 3.25 -21.77 4.90
C LYS A 158 4.30 -21.36 3.87
N GLU A 159 3.94 -21.36 2.59
CA GLU A 159 4.81 -20.89 1.52
C GLU A 159 4.97 -19.37 1.55
N TRP A 160 3.86 -18.64 1.74
CA TRP A 160 3.91 -17.19 1.99
C TRP A 160 4.79 -16.84 3.19
N LYS A 161 4.73 -17.62 4.28
CA LYS A 161 5.56 -17.43 5.47
C LYS A 161 7.05 -17.52 5.15
N GLY A 162 7.44 -18.08 4.01
CA GLY A 162 8.82 -18.01 3.51
C GLY A 162 9.35 -16.59 3.31
N ILE A 163 8.49 -15.56 3.22
CA ILE A 163 8.94 -14.15 3.24
C ILE A 163 9.35 -13.68 4.65
N VAL A 164 8.87 -14.34 5.71
CA VAL A 164 9.12 -13.90 7.10
C VAL A 164 10.61 -13.97 7.43
N ASP A 165 11.35 -14.91 6.84
CA ASP A 165 12.81 -15.01 7.02
C ASP A 165 13.57 -13.84 6.38
N TRP A 166 12.91 -13.04 5.54
CA TRP A 166 13.48 -11.90 4.82
C TRP A 166 13.10 -10.55 5.42
N VAL A 167 12.28 -10.53 6.47
CA VAL A 167 11.79 -9.29 7.09
C VAL A 167 12.17 -9.26 8.57
N GLU A 168 12.56 -8.09 9.06
CA GLU A 168 12.82 -7.81 10.47
C GLU A 168 11.51 -7.62 11.27
N GLY A 169 10.42 -7.37 10.55
CA GLY A 169 9.09 -7.23 11.10
C GLY A 169 8.08 -6.98 9.99
N PHE A 170 6.81 -6.99 10.37
CA PHE A 170 5.73 -6.62 9.47
C PHE A 170 4.63 -5.90 10.25
N GLU A 171 3.93 -5.00 9.57
CA GLU A 171 2.75 -4.30 10.05
C GLU A 171 1.60 -4.56 9.10
N VAL A 172 0.42 -4.84 9.63
CA VAL A 172 -0.81 -4.99 8.84
C VAL A 172 -1.85 -4.01 9.37
N ARG A 173 -2.44 -3.24 8.46
CA ARG A 173 -3.64 -2.44 8.74
C ARG A 173 -4.73 -2.81 7.75
N HIS A 174 -5.97 -2.80 8.22
CA HIS A 174 -7.14 -2.93 7.36
C HIS A 174 -7.79 -1.57 7.16
N LEU A 175 -7.97 -1.19 5.91
CA LEU A 175 -8.57 0.07 5.48
C LEU A 175 -9.93 -0.21 4.84
N ARG A 176 -10.82 0.77 4.90
CA ARG A 176 -12.01 0.84 4.07
C ARG A 176 -12.05 2.19 3.37
N LEU A 177 -12.64 2.24 2.18
CA LEU A 177 -12.95 3.51 1.53
C LEU A 177 -13.90 4.33 2.39
N ILE A 178 -13.62 5.63 2.49
CA ILE A 178 -14.56 6.58 3.10
C ILE A 178 -15.51 7.00 1.98
N GLU A 179 -16.78 6.65 2.11
CA GLU A 179 -17.83 7.03 1.16
C GLU A 179 -18.31 8.46 1.45
N GLY A 180 -18.59 9.23 0.38
CA GLY A 180 -19.25 10.54 0.50
C GLY A 180 -18.34 11.71 0.91
N LEU A 181 -17.02 11.56 0.76
CA LEU A 181 -16.07 12.68 0.72
C LEU A 181 -15.88 13.19 -0.71
#